data_AF-A0A938N1Y5-F1
#
_entry.id   AF-A0A938N1Y5-F1
#
_cell.length_a   1.000
_cell.length_b   1.000
_cell.length_c   1.000
_cell.angle_alpha   90.00
_cell.angle_beta   90.00
_cell.angle_gamma   90.00
#
_symmetry.space_group_name_H-M   'P 1'
#
loop_
_entity.id
_entity.type
_entity.pdbx_description
1 polymer ?
#
loop_
_entity_poly.entity_id
_entity_poly.type
_entity_poly.pdbx_seq_one_letter_code
_entity_poly.pdbx_strand_id
1 'polypeptide(L)'
;MRVASLRLQAAARALDLHSTHVRSFQAATALSRMDAAVADHAGERAAAQRARLELVRLQTEVASHQRELELLMGFAAGAPAWTPSPGPPALPPPRLDPRLEQAIASALRDRADLRSRREQAASDGPGEKARAAELELAIRSQVIDAHARMATARLVGEACRDALIPMHERIVELSLDRFNAGTVDAATLLSAQRELVTARRQEIESLRDYWIARADLLRATGQW
;
A
#
# COMPACT_ATOMS: atom_id res chain seq x y z
N MET A 1 5.29 -15.67 3.48
CA MET A 1 3.86 -15.88 3.16
C MET A 1 2.97 -14.67 3.45
N ARG A 2 2.80 -14.21 4.70
CA ARG A 2 1.87 -13.09 5.03
C ARG A 2 2.17 -11.76 4.32
N VAL A 3 3.44 -11.37 4.21
CA VAL A 3 3.85 -10.14 3.48
C VAL A 3 3.52 -10.24 1.98
N ALA A 4 3.84 -11.37 1.34
CA ALA A 4 3.53 -11.60 -0.08
C ALA A 4 2.01 -11.56 -0.34
N SER A 5 1.20 -12.14 0.55
CA SER A 5 -0.26 -12.03 0.51
C SER A 5 -0.74 -10.58 0.57
N LEU A 6 -0.19 -9.74 1.45
CA LEU A 6 -0.60 -8.33 1.57
C LEU A 6 -0.26 -7.52 0.32
N ARG A 7 0.89 -7.78 -0.29
CA ARG A 7 1.28 -7.14 -1.56
C ARG A 7 0.36 -7.54 -2.70
N LEU A 8 0.03 -8.82 -2.80
CA LEU A 8 -0.92 -9.32 -3.79
C LEU A 8 -2.32 -8.71 -3.61
N GLN A 9 -2.83 -8.66 -2.39
CA GLN A 9 -4.13 -8.05 -2.09
C GLN A 9 -4.19 -6.57 -2.49
N ALA A 10 -3.12 -5.82 -2.22
CA ALA A 10 -3.00 -4.42 -2.62
C ALA A 10 -2.99 -4.25 -4.15
N ALA A 11 -2.17 -5.04 -4.85
CA ALA A 11 -2.11 -5.03 -6.31
C ALA A 11 -3.46 -5.39 -6.96
N ALA A 12 -4.14 -6.41 -6.42
CA ALA A 12 -5.45 -6.84 -6.91
C ALA A 12 -6.52 -5.75 -6.72
N ARG A 13 -6.54 -5.08 -5.56
CA ARG A 13 -7.48 -3.99 -5.30
C ARG A 13 -7.22 -2.77 -6.18
N ALA A 14 -5.95 -2.43 -6.42
CA ALA A 14 -5.58 -1.35 -7.33
C ALA A 14 -5.99 -1.65 -8.79
N LEU A 15 -5.80 -2.90 -9.24
CA LEU A 15 -6.25 -3.36 -10.56
C LEU A 15 -7.77 -3.26 -10.71
N ASP A 16 -8.53 -3.71 -9.70
CA ASP A 16 -10.00 -3.65 -9.72
C ASP A 16 -10.52 -2.20 -9.85
N LEU A 17 -9.98 -1.28 -9.05
CA LEU A 17 -10.30 0.15 -9.13
C LEU A 17 -10.00 0.73 -10.52
N HIS A 18 -8.81 0.44 -11.04
CA HIS A 18 -8.37 0.98 -12.33
C HIS A 18 -9.15 0.39 -13.51
N SER A 19 -9.52 -0.88 -13.44
CA SER A 19 -10.34 -1.54 -14.47
C SER A 19 -11.76 -0.96 -14.53
N THR A 20 -12.34 -0.62 -13.38
CA THR A 20 -13.65 0.03 -13.29
C THR A 20 -13.60 1.44 -13.85
N HIS A 21 -12.53 2.18 -13.55
CA HIS A 21 -12.30 3.52 -14.08
C HIS A 21 -12.05 3.53 -15.60
N VAL A 22 -11.27 2.59 -16.14
CA VAL A 22 -11.08 2.47 -17.60
C VAL A 22 -12.40 2.22 -18.31
N ARG A 23 -13.29 1.38 -17.74
CA ARG A 23 -14.63 1.14 -18.29
C ARG A 23 -15.50 2.40 -18.28
N SER A 24 -15.50 3.17 -17.19
CA SER A 24 -16.26 4.44 -17.13
C SER A 24 -15.71 5.49 -18.11
N PHE A 25 -14.39 5.55 -18.28
CA PHE A 25 -13.70 6.42 -19.24
C PHE A 25 -14.07 6.08 -20.69
N GLN A 26 -14.12 4.79 -21.01
CA GLN A 26 -14.50 4.31 -22.35
C GLN A 26 -15.97 4.62 -22.68
N ALA A 27 -16.86 4.57 -21.70
CA ALA A 27 -18.25 4.97 -21.86
C ALA A 27 -18.40 6.49 -22.09
N ALA A 28 -17.72 7.32 -21.28
CA ALA A 28 -17.75 8.78 -21.41
C ALA A 28 -17.17 9.28 -22.75
N THR A 29 -16.05 8.70 -23.20
CA THR A 29 -15.46 9.04 -24.50
C THR A 29 -16.29 8.55 -25.69
N ALA A 30 -17.11 7.51 -25.55
CA ALA A 30 -18.03 7.08 -26.60
C ALA A 30 -19.18 8.08 -26.79
N LEU A 31 -19.67 8.68 -25.70
CA LEU A 31 -20.70 9.73 -25.72
C LEU A 31 -20.15 11.05 -26.30
N SER A 32 -18.96 11.49 -25.87
CA SER A 32 -18.30 12.71 -26.38
C SER A 32 -18.06 12.68 -27.91
N ARG A 33 -17.69 11.52 -28.47
CA ARG A 33 -17.51 11.33 -29.92
C ARG A 33 -18.78 11.55 -30.74
N MET A 34 -19.96 11.52 -30.12
CA MET A 34 -21.20 11.80 -30.81
C MET A 34 -21.42 13.32 -30.98
N ASP A 35 -20.76 14.17 -30.18
CA ASP A 35 -21.14 15.58 -30.02
C ASP A 35 -20.14 16.65 -30.54
N ALA A 36 -18.79 16.51 -30.56
CA ALA A 36 -17.93 17.60 -31.11
C ALA A 36 -16.43 17.35 -31.41
N ALA A 37 -15.91 18.20 -32.33
CA ALA A 37 -14.56 18.72 -32.67
C ALA A 37 -13.23 17.92 -32.50
N VAL A 38 -12.39 17.98 -33.55
CA VAL A 38 -11.12 17.23 -33.75
C VAL A 38 -10.00 17.53 -32.74
N ALA A 39 -9.93 18.74 -32.18
CA ALA A 39 -8.85 19.12 -31.24
C ALA A 39 -9.02 18.48 -29.85
N ASP A 40 -10.26 18.26 -29.42
CA ASP A 40 -10.59 17.69 -28.11
C ASP A 40 -10.14 16.21 -28.01
N HIS A 41 -10.14 15.52 -29.15
CA HIS A 41 -9.84 14.09 -29.23
C HIS A 41 -8.36 13.74 -28.96
N ALA A 42 -7.41 14.66 -29.14
CA ALA A 42 -5.99 14.37 -28.93
C ALA A 42 -5.67 14.17 -27.44
N GLY A 43 -6.19 15.04 -26.57
CA GLY A 43 -6.05 14.95 -25.12
C GLY A 43 -6.77 13.73 -24.55
N GLU A 44 -8.01 13.49 -24.98
CA GLU A 44 -8.80 12.32 -24.60
C GLU A 44 -8.11 11.00 -25.00
N ARG A 45 -7.59 10.91 -26.23
CA ARG A 45 -6.84 9.73 -26.70
C ARG A 45 -5.57 9.50 -25.88
N ALA A 46 -4.82 10.55 -25.57
CA ALA A 46 -3.61 10.44 -24.76
C ALA A 46 -3.91 9.99 -23.32
N ALA A 47 -5.04 10.42 -22.74
CA ALA A 47 -5.47 9.99 -21.41
C ALA A 47 -5.96 8.53 -21.42
N ALA A 48 -6.72 8.12 -22.44
CA ALA A 48 -7.16 6.72 -22.60
C ALA A 48 -5.98 5.75 -22.80
N GLN A 49 -4.97 6.13 -23.59
CA GLN A 49 -3.77 5.31 -23.78
C GLN A 49 -2.96 5.17 -22.50
N ARG A 50 -2.78 6.26 -21.72
CA ARG A 50 -2.14 6.21 -20.40
C ARG A 50 -2.87 5.28 -19.43
N ALA A 51 -4.20 5.38 -19.37
CA ALA A 51 -4.99 4.51 -18.51
C ALA A 51 -4.89 3.03 -18.91
N ARG A 52 -4.83 2.72 -20.22
CA ARG A 52 -4.58 1.34 -20.69
C ARG A 52 -3.21 0.81 -20.32
N LEU A 53 -2.16 1.61 -20.47
CA LEU A 53 -0.80 1.21 -20.09
C LEU A 53 -0.71 0.91 -18.58
N GLU A 54 -1.32 1.75 -17.75
CA GLU A 54 -1.36 1.51 -16.30
C GLU A 54 -2.16 0.24 -15.95
N LEU A 55 -3.23 -0.08 -16.69
CA LEU A 55 -3.96 -1.33 -16.52
C LEU A 55 -3.07 -2.56 -16.79
N VAL A 56 -2.34 -2.55 -17.92
CA VAL A 56 -1.42 -3.64 -18.29
C VAL A 56 -0.30 -3.79 -17.24
N ARG A 57 0.23 -2.67 -16.74
CA ARG A 57 1.22 -2.66 -15.66
C ARG A 57 0.67 -3.32 -14.40
N LEU A 58 -0.50 -2.90 -13.92
CA LEU A 58 -1.13 -3.47 -12.72
C LEU A 58 -1.48 -4.95 -12.88
N GLN A 59 -1.91 -5.39 -14.07
CA GLN A 59 -2.11 -6.81 -14.37
C GLN A 59 -0.81 -7.61 -14.25
N THR A 60 0.30 -7.04 -14.73
CA THR A 60 1.62 -7.67 -14.63
C THR A 60 2.11 -7.72 -13.19
N GLU A 61 1.85 -6.67 -12.39
CA GLU A 61 2.15 -6.66 -10.96
C GLU A 61 1.32 -7.72 -10.21
N VAL A 62 0.02 -7.87 -10.47
CA VAL A 62 -0.78 -8.94 -9.86
C VAL A 62 -0.23 -10.31 -10.22
N ALA A 63 0.04 -10.57 -11.50
CA ALA A 63 0.59 -11.84 -11.96
C ALA A 63 1.95 -12.17 -11.32
N SER A 64 2.82 -11.17 -11.16
CA SER A 64 4.13 -11.36 -10.52
C SER A 64 4.00 -11.69 -9.03
N HIS A 65 3.12 -10.99 -8.31
CA HIS A 65 2.88 -11.24 -6.88
C HIS A 65 2.16 -12.57 -6.62
N GLN A 66 1.25 -12.99 -7.50
CA GLN A 66 0.66 -14.33 -7.46
C GLN A 66 1.75 -15.39 -7.59
N ARG A 67 2.65 -15.24 -8.56
CA ARG A 67 3.74 -16.20 -8.77
C ARG A 67 4.72 -16.24 -7.61
N GLU A 68 5.08 -15.09 -7.04
CA GLU A 68 5.90 -15.03 -5.82
C GLU A 68 5.24 -15.82 -4.67
N LEU A 69 3.93 -15.63 -4.48
CA LEU A 69 3.19 -16.32 -3.42
C LEU A 69 3.09 -17.84 -3.69
N GLU A 70 2.81 -18.25 -4.92
CA GLU A 70 2.79 -19.67 -5.32
C GLU A 70 4.13 -20.36 -5.02
N LEU A 71 5.24 -19.72 -5.41
CA LEU A 71 6.59 -20.21 -5.13
C LEU A 71 6.85 -20.32 -3.62
N LEU A 72 6.42 -19.32 -2.84
CA LEU A 72 6.57 -19.33 -1.38
C LEU A 72 5.70 -20.37 -0.67
N MET A 73 4.56 -20.74 -1.27
CA MET A 73 3.66 -21.78 -0.73
C MET A 73 4.00 -23.18 -1.25
N GLY A 74 5.01 -23.31 -2.13
CA GLY A 74 5.40 -24.60 -2.71
C GLY A 74 4.39 -25.13 -3.74
N PHE A 75 3.49 -24.29 -4.24
CA PHE A 75 2.56 -24.68 -5.31
C PHE A 75 3.22 -24.55 -6.67
N ALA A 76 3.07 -25.57 -7.50
CA ALA A 76 3.39 -25.50 -8.92
C ALA A 76 2.35 -24.66 -9.67
N ALA A 77 2.72 -24.10 -10.82
CA ALA A 77 1.80 -23.37 -11.69
C ALA A 77 0.57 -24.25 -12.02
N GLY A 78 -0.64 -23.80 -11.65
CA GLY A 78 -1.89 -24.52 -11.91
C GLY A 78 -2.55 -25.23 -10.71
N ALA A 79 -2.07 -25.02 -9.47
CA ALA A 79 -2.79 -25.45 -8.26
C ALA A 79 -4.16 -24.72 -8.11
N PRO A 80 -5.18 -25.34 -7.45
CA PRO A 80 -6.50 -24.72 -7.31
C PRO A 80 -6.39 -23.33 -6.68
N ALA A 81 -7.03 -22.36 -7.34
CA ALA A 81 -6.89 -20.94 -7.06
C ALA A 81 -7.19 -20.62 -5.59
N TRP A 82 -6.14 -20.48 -4.78
CA TRP A 82 -6.24 -19.76 -3.52
C TRP A 82 -6.74 -18.35 -3.87
N THR A 83 -7.94 -18.00 -3.41
CA THR A 83 -8.56 -16.71 -3.70
C THR A 83 -8.21 -15.72 -2.58
N PRO A 84 -7.34 -14.73 -2.84
CA PRO A 84 -7.04 -13.71 -1.85
C PRO A 84 -8.29 -12.91 -1.49
N SER A 85 -8.39 -12.51 -0.22
CA SER A 85 -9.35 -11.48 0.23
C SER A 85 -9.25 -10.21 -0.64
N PRO A 86 -10.36 -9.51 -0.95
CA PRO A 86 -10.42 -8.47 -1.97
C PRO A 86 -9.62 -7.18 -1.69
N GLY A 87 -8.78 -7.11 -0.66
CA GLY A 87 -7.89 -5.98 -0.37
C GLY A 87 -7.20 -6.11 0.98
N PRO A 88 -6.18 -5.27 1.25
CA PRO A 88 -5.56 -5.23 2.57
C PRO A 88 -6.59 -4.82 3.63
N PRO A 89 -6.50 -5.34 4.87
CA PRO A 89 -7.45 -5.01 5.91
C PRO A 89 -7.42 -3.52 6.26
N ALA A 90 -8.55 -2.98 6.69
CA ALA A 90 -8.64 -1.60 7.17
C ALA A 90 -7.68 -1.35 8.35
N LEU A 91 -7.23 -0.08 8.52
CA LEU A 91 -6.39 0.27 9.66
C LEU A 91 -7.11 -0.07 10.97
N PRO A 92 -6.43 -0.73 11.92
CA PRO A 92 -7.00 -0.97 13.23
C PRO A 92 -7.10 0.37 14.00
N PRO A 93 -7.90 0.44 15.07
CA PRO A 93 -7.94 1.63 15.91
C PRO A 93 -6.55 1.93 16.53
N PRO A 94 -6.17 3.22 16.70
CA PRO A 94 -4.82 3.61 17.16
C PRO A 94 -4.38 2.99 18.49
N ARG A 95 -5.34 2.70 19.38
CA ARG A 95 -5.08 2.04 20.68
C ARG A 95 -4.47 0.65 20.58
N LEU A 96 -4.56 -0.02 19.43
CA LEU A 96 -3.99 -1.35 19.19
C LEU A 96 -2.56 -1.30 18.66
N ASP A 97 -2.02 -0.11 18.38
CA ASP A 97 -0.64 0.05 17.97
C ASP A 97 0.28 0.06 19.21
N PRO A 98 1.36 -0.72 19.21
CA PRO A 98 2.29 -0.76 20.33
C PRO A 98 2.99 0.60 20.50
N ARG A 99 3.13 1.06 21.75
CA ARG A 99 3.94 2.24 22.06
C ARG A 99 5.41 1.92 21.80
N LEU A 100 6.17 2.89 21.29
CA LEU A 100 7.59 2.71 20.95
C LEU A 100 8.41 2.17 22.14
N GLU A 101 8.22 2.78 23.33
CA GLU A 101 8.90 2.35 24.55
C GLU A 101 8.59 0.90 24.92
N GLN A 102 7.33 0.49 24.77
CA GLN A 102 6.90 -0.88 25.05
C GLN A 102 7.50 -1.87 24.04
N ALA A 103 7.54 -1.51 22.76
CA ALA A 103 8.14 -2.32 21.71
C ALA A 103 9.67 -2.48 21.90
N ILE A 104 10.37 -1.40 22.27
CA ILE A 104 11.81 -1.49 22.59
C ILE A 104 12.02 -2.40 23.81
N ALA A 105 11.22 -2.23 24.87
CA ALA A 105 11.33 -3.02 26.07
C ALA A 105 11.06 -4.52 25.81
N SER A 106 10.06 -4.87 25.01
CA SER A 106 9.82 -6.27 24.63
C SER A 106 10.96 -6.82 23.77
N ALA A 107 11.42 -6.08 22.77
CA ALA A 107 12.51 -6.51 21.89
C ALA A 107 13.81 -6.82 22.65
N LEU A 108 14.17 -5.99 23.66
CA LEU A 108 15.37 -6.22 24.47
C LEU A 108 15.23 -7.37 25.49
N ARG A 109 14.00 -7.77 25.83
CA ARG A 109 13.73 -8.92 26.73
C ARG A 109 13.66 -10.25 25.99
N ASP A 110 13.00 -10.26 24.84
CA ASP A 110 12.57 -11.48 24.17
C ASP A 110 13.64 -12.02 23.20
N ARG A 111 14.65 -11.23 22.86
CA ARG A 111 15.75 -11.66 21.97
C ARG A 111 16.75 -12.59 22.67
N ALA A 112 16.78 -13.84 22.22
CA ALA A 112 17.66 -14.89 22.76
C ALA A 112 19.15 -14.62 22.48
N ASP A 113 19.49 -14.06 21.31
CA ASP A 113 20.86 -13.69 20.92
C ASP A 113 21.48 -12.64 21.86
N LEU A 114 20.69 -11.63 22.25
CA LEU A 114 21.12 -10.60 23.21
C LEU A 114 21.30 -11.19 24.61
N ARG A 115 20.42 -12.12 25.03
CA ARG A 115 20.52 -12.79 26.33
C ARG A 115 21.82 -13.59 26.43
N SER A 116 22.10 -14.45 25.45
CA SER A 116 23.32 -15.26 25.41
C SER A 116 24.58 -14.39 25.42
N ARG A 117 24.59 -13.26 24.70
CA ARG A 117 25.74 -12.33 24.71
C ARG A 117 25.91 -11.58 26.02
N ARG A 118 24.82 -11.23 26.72
CA ARG A 118 24.90 -10.61 28.06
C ARG A 118 25.47 -11.57 29.10
N GLU A 119 25.11 -12.85 29.02
CA GLU A 119 25.68 -13.90 29.87
C GLU A 119 27.19 -14.06 29.60
N GLN A 120 27.60 -14.13 28.33
CA GLN A 120 29.02 -14.16 27.95
C GLN A 120 29.78 -12.91 28.40
N ALA A 121 29.19 -11.72 28.26
CA ALA A 121 29.77 -10.45 28.71
C ALA A 121 29.91 -10.32 30.23
N ALA A 122 29.15 -11.11 31.00
CA ALA A 122 29.31 -11.20 32.45
C ALA A 122 30.54 -12.04 32.83
N SER A 123 30.95 -12.98 31.98
CA SER A 123 32.10 -13.87 32.18
C SER A 123 33.39 -13.34 31.52
N ASP A 124 33.31 -12.75 30.33
CA ASP A 124 34.45 -12.54 29.42
C ASP A 124 34.71 -11.05 29.12
N GLY A 125 35.14 -10.29 30.13
CA GLY A 125 35.86 -9.02 29.97
C GLY A 125 35.16 -7.87 29.21
N PRO A 126 35.89 -6.78 28.89
CA PRO A 126 35.32 -5.57 28.26
C PRO A 126 34.93 -5.74 26.77
N GLY A 127 35.51 -6.71 26.05
CA GLY A 127 35.22 -6.94 24.64
C GLY A 127 33.82 -7.50 24.38
N GLU A 128 33.37 -8.48 25.16
CA GLU A 128 32.01 -9.03 25.03
C GLU A 128 30.94 -8.03 25.48
N LYS A 129 31.24 -7.16 26.46
CA LYS A 129 30.37 -6.04 26.84
C LYS A 129 30.12 -5.08 25.68
N ALA A 130 31.16 -4.75 24.90
CA ALA A 130 31.03 -3.89 23.73
C ALA A 130 30.14 -4.54 22.64
N ARG A 131 30.34 -5.83 22.35
CA ARG A 131 29.52 -6.58 21.37
C ARG A 131 28.05 -6.69 21.79
N ALA A 132 27.79 -6.89 23.08
CA ALA A 132 26.41 -6.90 23.60
C ALA A 132 25.76 -5.52 23.46
N ALA A 133 26.49 -4.44 23.73
CA ALA A 133 26.01 -3.07 23.57
C ALA A 133 25.74 -2.70 22.10
N GLU A 134 26.61 -3.13 21.17
CA GLU A 134 26.40 -2.96 19.73
C GLU A 134 25.14 -3.68 19.24
N LEU A 135 24.92 -4.92 19.67
CA LEU A 135 23.70 -5.66 19.34
C LEU A 135 22.46 -4.96 19.91
N GLU A 136 22.51 -4.49 21.16
CA GLU A 136 21.41 -3.74 21.77
C GLU A 136 21.08 -2.47 20.97
N LEU A 137 22.08 -1.71 20.55
CA LEU A 137 21.89 -0.54 19.69
C LEU A 137 21.23 -0.93 18.36
N ALA A 138 21.69 -2.01 17.72
CA ALA A 138 21.13 -2.50 16.47
C ALA A 138 19.65 -2.91 16.62
N ILE A 139 19.29 -3.59 17.72
CA ILE A 139 17.90 -3.96 18.04
C ILE A 139 17.04 -2.72 18.22
N ARG A 140 17.51 -1.73 19.00
CA ARG A 140 16.78 -0.48 19.23
C ARG A 140 16.54 0.27 17.93
N SER A 141 17.57 0.40 17.09
CA SER A 141 17.47 1.02 15.77
C SER A 141 16.43 0.33 14.89
N GLN A 142 16.49 -1.01 14.80
CA GLN A 142 15.53 -1.81 14.03
C GLN A 142 14.08 -1.60 14.48
N VAL A 143 13.83 -1.54 15.80
CA VAL A 143 12.49 -1.31 16.36
C VAL A 143 12.01 0.12 16.09
N ILE A 144 12.87 1.12 16.28
CA ILE A 144 12.56 2.53 16.02
C ILE A 144 12.18 2.71 14.55
N ASP A 145 12.97 2.15 13.63
CA ASP A 145 12.71 2.24 12.19
C ASP A 145 11.39 1.56 11.79
N ALA A 146 11.13 0.35 12.30
CA ALA A 146 9.89 -0.37 12.01
C ALA A 146 8.67 0.37 12.58
N HIS A 147 8.78 0.92 13.79
CA HIS A 147 7.73 1.70 14.44
C HIS A 147 7.46 3.01 13.68
N ALA A 148 8.50 3.75 13.29
CA ALA A 148 8.38 4.98 12.52
C ALA A 148 7.74 4.74 11.14
N ARG A 149 8.10 3.65 10.45
CA ARG A 149 7.44 3.24 9.19
C ARG A 149 5.97 2.93 9.40
N MET A 150 5.63 2.19 10.46
CA MET A 150 4.24 1.85 10.80
C MET A 150 3.41 3.11 11.11
N ALA A 151 3.93 4.01 11.94
CA ALA A 151 3.27 5.26 12.30
C ALA A 151 3.06 6.17 11.07
N THR A 152 4.07 6.31 10.21
CA THR A 152 3.97 7.07 8.96
C THR A 152 2.91 6.48 8.04
N ALA A 153 2.93 5.17 7.81
CA ALA A 153 1.97 4.50 6.95
C ALA A 153 0.53 4.65 7.45
N ARG A 154 0.32 4.61 8.79
CA ARG A 154 -0.98 4.94 9.40
C ARG A 154 -1.41 6.37 9.06
N LEU A 155 -0.55 7.36 9.34
CA LEU A 155 -0.88 8.77 9.11
C LEU A 155 -1.27 9.03 7.65
N VAL A 156 -0.53 8.45 6.70
CA VAL A 156 -0.85 8.54 5.27
C VAL A 156 -2.20 7.90 4.97
N GLY A 157 -2.49 6.71 5.51
CA GLY A 157 -3.75 6.02 5.28
C GLY A 157 -4.96 6.73 5.89
N GLU A 158 -4.80 7.32 7.07
CA GLU A 158 -5.83 8.15 7.71
C GLU A 158 -6.07 9.44 6.90
N ALA A 159 -5.00 10.15 6.49
CA ALA A 159 -5.13 11.34 5.65
C ALA A 159 -5.79 11.03 4.28
N CYS A 160 -5.49 9.88 3.68
CA CYS A 160 -6.14 9.45 2.44
C CYS A 160 -7.63 9.23 2.65
N ARG A 161 -8.00 8.46 3.68
CA ARG A 161 -9.39 8.10 3.98
C ARG A 161 -10.23 9.30 4.39
N ASP A 162 -9.70 10.13 5.28
CA ASP A 162 -10.50 11.14 5.99
C ASP A 162 -10.53 12.49 5.26
N ALA A 163 -9.56 12.75 4.38
CA ALA A 163 -9.44 14.03 3.68
C ALA A 163 -9.30 13.90 2.16
N LEU A 164 -8.29 13.18 1.66
CA LEU A 164 -7.98 13.19 0.22
C LEU A 164 -9.07 12.53 -0.62
N ILE A 165 -9.55 11.35 -0.23
CA ILE A 165 -10.58 10.63 -0.99
C ILE A 165 -11.90 11.43 -1.02
N PRO A 166 -12.47 11.88 0.12
CA PRO A 166 -13.70 12.67 0.10
C PRO A 166 -13.57 13.97 -0.72
N MET A 167 -12.40 14.62 -0.65
CA MET A 167 -12.12 15.82 -1.45
C MET A 167 -12.15 15.52 -2.95
N HIS A 168 -11.46 14.47 -3.40
CA HIS A 168 -11.44 14.11 -4.82
C HIS A 168 -12.78 13.57 -5.33
N GLU A 169 -13.55 12.88 -4.48
CA GLU A 169 -14.94 12.51 -4.78
C GLU A 169 -15.77 13.77 -5.06
N ARG A 170 -15.66 14.79 -4.20
CA ARG A 170 -16.36 16.05 -4.39
C ARG A 170 -15.93 16.79 -5.67
N ILE A 171 -14.64 16.76 -6.01
CA ILE A 171 -14.14 17.35 -7.26
C ILE A 171 -14.70 16.64 -8.48
N VAL A 172 -14.83 15.31 -8.45
CA VAL A 172 -15.42 14.53 -9.55
C VAL A 172 -16.90 14.87 -9.72
N GLU A 173 -17.66 14.93 -8.62
CA GLU A 173 -19.07 15.33 -8.66
C GLU A 173 -19.25 16.71 -9.30
N LEU A 174 -18.51 17.72 -8.82
CA LEU A 174 -18.59 19.09 -9.36
C LEU A 174 -18.15 19.16 -10.83
N SER A 175 -17.17 18.37 -11.23
CA SER A 175 -16.71 18.31 -12.62
C SER A 175 -17.76 17.67 -13.53
N LEU A 176 -18.49 16.66 -13.04
CA LEU A 176 -19.58 16.03 -13.76
C LEU A 176 -20.76 17.00 -13.95
N ASP A 177 -21.15 17.73 -12.90
CA ASP A 177 -22.19 18.76 -12.99
C ASP A 177 -21.84 19.84 -14.02
N ARG A 178 -20.59 20.31 -13.98
CA ARG A 178 -20.08 21.32 -14.92
C ARG A 178 -19.99 20.80 -16.35
N PHE A 179 -19.60 19.54 -16.53
CA PHE A 179 -19.55 18.89 -17.84
C PHE A 179 -20.96 18.76 -18.44
N ASN A 180 -21.93 18.30 -17.65
CA ASN A 180 -23.33 18.19 -18.06
C ASN A 180 -23.94 19.57 -18.41
N ALA A 181 -23.48 20.64 -17.75
CA ALA A 181 -23.87 22.01 -18.05
C ALA A 181 -23.12 22.62 -19.26
N GLY A 182 -22.19 21.88 -19.90
CA GLY A 182 -21.37 22.36 -21.01
C GLY A 182 -20.32 23.41 -20.64
N THR A 183 -19.98 23.52 -19.34
CA THR A 183 -19.07 24.56 -18.82
C THR A 183 -17.61 24.11 -18.70
N VAL A 184 -17.36 22.80 -18.71
CA VAL A 184 -16.02 22.21 -18.79
C VAL A 184 -16.03 21.09 -19.82
N ASP A 185 -14.85 20.79 -20.36
CA ASP A 185 -14.65 19.70 -21.32
C ASP A 185 -14.57 18.32 -20.66
N ALA A 186 -14.64 17.27 -21.48
CA ALA A 186 -14.46 15.90 -21.03
C ALA A 186 -13.07 15.70 -20.43
N ALA A 187 -12.03 16.33 -20.96
CA ALA A 187 -10.66 16.21 -20.46
C ALA A 187 -10.54 16.62 -18.97
N THR A 188 -11.26 17.67 -18.55
CA THR A 188 -11.30 18.13 -17.16
C THR A 188 -11.96 17.10 -16.24
N LEU A 189 -13.13 16.57 -16.61
CA LEU A 189 -13.82 15.50 -15.86
C LEU A 189 -12.93 14.27 -15.73
N LEU A 190 -12.31 13.86 -16.83
CA LEU A 190 -11.41 12.73 -16.89
C LEU A 190 -10.16 12.94 -16.02
N SER A 191 -9.66 14.17 -15.93
CA SER A 191 -8.57 14.50 -15.01
C SER A 191 -8.98 14.35 -13.55
N ALA A 192 -10.15 14.87 -13.16
CA ALA A 192 -10.67 14.74 -11.79
C ALA A 192 -10.81 13.27 -11.37
N GLN A 193 -11.33 12.41 -12.26
CA GLN A 193 -11.48 10.99 -11.95
C GLN A 193 -10.13 10.28 -11.79
N ARG A 194 -9.10 10.64 -12.58
CA ARG A 194 -7.74 10.10 -12.39
C ARG A 194 -7.16 10.47 -11.03
N GLU A 195 -7.33 11.71 -10.59
CA GLU A 195 -6.84 12.14 -9.27
C GLU A 195 -7.52 11.36 -8.13
N LEU A 196 -8.83 11.08 -8.26
CA LEU A 196 -9.54 10.21 -7.31
C LEU A 196 -8.96 8.79 -7.30
N VAL A 197 -8.66 8.21 -8.47
CA VAL A 197 -8.03 6.88 -8.54
C VAL A 197 -6.64 6.90 -7.90
N THR A 198 -5.84 7.94 -8.14
CA THR A 198 -4.53 8.13 -7.50
C THR A 198 -4.67 8.19 -5.98
N ALA A 199 -5.62 8.96 -5.45
CA ALA A 199 -5.87 9.06 -4.01
C ALA A 199 -6.28 7.71 -3.40
N ARG A 200 -7.18 6.96 -4.05
CA ARG A 200 -7.58 5.62 -3.60
C ARG A 200 -6.45 4.60 -3.67
N ARG A 201 -5.58 4.68 -4.69
CA ARG A 201 -4.38 3.84 -4.78
C ARG A 201 -3.44 4.12 -3.61
N GLN A 202 -3.19 5.39 -3.29
CA GLN A 202 -2.34 5.79 -2.18
C GLN A 202 -2.86 5.24 -0.84
N GLU A 203 -4.17 5.20 -0.64
CA GLU A 203 -4.78 4.57 0.54
C GLU A 203 -4.41 3.07 0.60
N ILE A 204 -4.61 2.33 -0.48
CA ILE A 204 -4.30 0.89 -0.52
C ILE A 204 -2.82 0.61 -0.24
N GLU A 205 -1.94 1.40 -0.83
CA GLU A 205 -0.50 1.29 -0.63
C GLU A 205 -0.13 1.58 0.83
N SER A 206 -0.72 2.61 1.44
CA SER A 206 -0.50 2.91 2.86
C SER A 206 -1.00 1.80 3.80
N LEU A 207 -2.13 1.16 3.47
CA LEU A 207 -2.64 0.00 4.23
C LEU A 207 -1.66 -1.17 4.16
N ARG A 208 -1.19 -1.50 2.95
CA ARG A 208 -0.17 -2.53 2.74
C ARG A 208 1.09 -2.22 3.55
N ASP A 209 1.60 -1.00 3.44
CA ASP A 209 2.85 -0.59 4.07
C ASP A 209 2.72 -0.60 5.60
N TYR A 210 1.56 -0.21 6.14
CA TYR A 210 1.23 -0.33 7.57
C TYR A 210 1.31 -1.79 8.04
N TRP A 211 0.64 -2.71 7.33
CA TRP A 211 0.61 -4.11 7.75
C TRP A 211 1.96 -4.82 7.61
N ILE A 212 2.77 -4.42 6.63
CA ILE A 212 4.17 -4.89 6.49
C ILE A 212 5.00 -4.35 7.67
N ALA A 213 4.97 -3.04 7.93
CA ALA A 213 5.74 -2.43 9.01
C ALA A 213 5.34 -2.97 10.39
N ARG A 214 4.04 -3.24 10.60
CA ARG A 214 3.54 -3.89 11.81
C ARG A 214 4.06 -5.33 11.95
N ALA A 215 4.10 -6.10 10.87
CA ALA A 215 4.65 -7.45 10.91
C ALA A 215 6.17 -7.45 11.19
N ASP A 216 6.90 -6.47 10.64
CA ASP A 216 8.32 -6.29 10.91
C ASP A 216 8.57 -5.87 12.36
N LEU A 217 7.72 -5.00 12.93
CA LEU A 217 7.78 -4.62 14.33
C LEU A 217 7.52 -5.83 15.24
N LEU A 218 6.48 -6.62 14.98
CA LEU A 218 6.20 -7.84 15.74
C LEU A 218 7.39 -8.81 15.71
N ARG A 219 8.01 -8.98 14.54
CA ARG A 219 9.22 -9.81 14.40
C ARG A 219 10.40 -9.25 15.19
N ALA A 220 10.62 -7.94 15.16
CA ALA A 220 11.69 -7.29 15.93
C ALA A 220 11.47 -7.42 17.45
N THR A 221 10.21 -7.50 17.88
CA THR A 221 9.83 -7.72 19.28
C THR A 221 9.74 -9.18 19.71
N GLY A 222 9.90 -10.15 18.80
CA GLY A 222 9.80 -11.58 19.11
C GLY A 222 8.37 -12.10 19.31
N GLN A 223 7.34 -11.35 18.89
CA GLN A 223 5.92 -11.65 19.08
C GLN A 223 5.25 -12.24 17.82
N TRP A 224 5.96 -13.10 17.08
CA TRP A 224 5.50 -13.62 15.79
C TRP A 224 4.74 -14.95 15.91
#